data_AF-A0A0E2HEN8-F1
#
_entry.id   AF-A0A0E2HEN8-F1
#
_cell.length_a   1.000
_cell.length_b   1.000
_cell.length_c   1.000
_cell.angle_alpha   90.00
_cell.angle_beta   90.00
_cell.angle_gamma   90.00
#
_symmetry.space_group_name_H-M   'P 1'
#
loop_
_entity.id
_entity.type
_entity.pdbx_description
1 polymer ?
#
loop_
_entity_poly.entity_id
_entity_poly.type
_entity_poly.pdbx_seq_one_letter_code
_entity_poly.pdbx_strand_id
1 'polypeptide(L)'
;MIKEEIKSLFMQGIDCSQVVAGRFADELEMEESLLRKMSACFGGGMQCGETCGAVTGALMVIGLKYGHSVNNDLKQKEIMREKTSEFKRLFAEKYVRG
;
A
#
# COMPACT_ATOMS: atom_id res chain seq x y z
N MET A 1 4.81 13.88 -1.23
CA MET A 1 4.59 14.18 0.20
C MET A 1 5.94 14.34 0.85
N ILE A 2 6.09 15.38 1.65
CA ILE A 2 7.30 15.62 2.45
C ILE A 2 7.15 15.00 3.85
N LYS A 3 8.27 14.80 4.55
CA LYS A 3 8.31 14.14 5.87
C LYS A 3 7.39 14.79 6.91
N GLU A 4 7.27 16.12 6.88
CA GLU A 4 6.44 16.88 7.83
C GLU A 4 4.93 16.63 7.63
N GLU A 5 4.48 16.45 6.39
CA GLU A 5 3.08 16.11 6.09
C GLU A 5 2.72 14.72 6.64
N ILE A 6 3.61 13.74 6.45
CA ILE A 6 3.44 12.37 6.97
C ILE A 6 3.39 12.40 8.50
N LYS A 7 4.27 13.16 9.14
CA LYS A 7 4.28 13.34 10.60
C LYS A 7 2.97 13.95 11.09
N SER A 8 2.48 14.99 10.42
CA SER A 8 1.21 15.64 10.77
C SER A 8 0.03 14.67 10.66
N LEU A 9 -0.05 13.89 9.58
CA LEU A 9 -1.09 12.87 9.38
C LEU A 9 -1.05 11.80 10.46
N PHE A 10 0.14 11.32 10.82
CA PHE A 10 0.29 10.34 11.89
C PHE A 10 -0.18 10.88 13.25
N MET A 11 0.15 12.13 13.58
CA MET A 11 -0.34 12.79 14.80
C MET A 11 -1.87 12.96 14.81
N GLN A 12 -2.52 12.94 13.64
CA GLN A 12 -3.98 12.96 13.48
C GLN A 12 -4.61 11.56 13.48
N GLY A 13 -3.83 10.50 13.76
CA GLY A 13 -4.31 9.13 13.83
C GLY A 13 -4.44 8.44 12.46
N ILE A 14 -3.79 8.96 11.42
CA ILE A 14 -3.73 8.29 10.11
C ILE A 14 -2.49 7.40 10.08
N ASP A 15 -2.72 6.09 10.09
CA ASP A 15 -1.66 5.08 10.13
C ASP A 15 -0.86 5.00 8.83
N CYS A 16 0.33 4.41 8.91
CA CYS A 16 1.25 4.32 7.79
C CYS A 16 0.66 3.62 6.54
N SER A 17 -0.17 2.60 6.71
CA SER A 17 -0.90 1.95 5.62
C SER A 17 -1.94 2.88 4.99
N GLN A 18 -2.63 3.68 5.79
CA GLN A 18 -3.63 4.65 5.36
C GLN A 18 -3.02 5.82 4.61
N VAL A 19 -1.88 6.33 5.09
CA VAL A 19 -1.12 7.38 4.41
C VAL A 19 -0.73 6.91 3.00
N VAL A 20 -0.19 5.71 2.88
CA VAL A 20 0.23 5.18 1.57
C VAL A 20 -0.97 4.92 0.68
N ALA A 21 -1.99 4.20 1.14
CA ALA A 21 -3.15 3.87 0.31
C ALA A 21 -3.93 5.12 -0.12
N GLY A 22 -4.22 6.04 0.81
CA GLY A 22 -4.95 7.26 0.54
C GLY A 22 -4.26 8.17 -0.48
N ARG A 23 -2.92 8.17 -0.52
CA ARG A 23 -2.16 8.97 -1.48
C ARG A 23 -2.43 8.61 -2.94
N PHE A 24 -2.92 7.41 -3.23
CA PHE A 24 -3.22 6.95 -4.59
C PHE A 24 -4.69 7.11 -4.99
N ALA A 25 -5.51 7.79 -4.18
CA ALA A 25 -6.94 8.04 -4.47
C ALA A 25 -7.17 8.61 -5.88
N ASP A 26 -6.49 9.71 -6.22
CA ASP A 26 -6.62 10.37 -7.53
C ASP A 26 -6.19 9.45 -8.69
N GLU A 27 -5.10 8.70 -8.51
CA GLU A 27 -4.57 7.81 -9.55
C GLU A 27 -5.44 6.57 -9.79
N LEU A 28 -6.16 6.14 -8.75
CA LEU A 28 -7.11 5.04 -8.81
C LEU A 28 -8.53 5.51 -9.17
N GLU A 29 -8.76 6.82 -9.28
CA GLU A 29 -10.10 7.41 -9.44
C GLU A 29 -11.08 6.92 -8.35
N MET A 30 -10.58 6.80 -7.12
CA MET A 30 -11.32 6.29 -5.95
C MET A 30 -11.39 7.34 -4.83
N GLU A 31 -12.39 7.19 -3.97
CA GLU A 31 -12.55 8.07 -2.82
C GLU A 31 -11.46 7.80 -1.75
N GLU A 32 -10.79 8.85 -1.29
CA GLU A 32 -9.66 8.71 -0.36
C GLU A 32 -10.07 8.08 0.98
N SER A 33 -11.24 8.42 1.53
CA SER A 33 -11.72 7.83 2.78
C SER A 33 -11.96 6.32 2.66
N LEU A 34 -12.37 5.81 1.50
CA LEU A 34 -12.51 4.38 1.25
C LEU A 34 -11.14 3.69 1.34
N LEU A 35 -10.12 4.23 0.68
CA LEU A 35 -8.75 3.71 0.72
C LEU A 35 -8.16 3.78 2.14
N ARG A 36 -8.42 4.86 2.87
CA ARG A 36 -8.00 4.99 4.28
C ARG A 36 -8.75 4.02 5.19
N LYS A 37 -10.05 3.80 5.01
CA LYS A 37 -10.85 2.86 5.82
C LYS A 37 -10.42 1.41 5.59
N MET A 38 -10.26 1.00 4.33
CA MET A 38 -9.88 -0.38 4.01
C MET A 38 -8.49 -0.76 4.53
N SER A 39 -7.60 0.22 4.68
CA SER A 39 -6.22 0.00 5.09
C SER A 39 -5.95 0.26 6.57
N ALA A 40 -6.96 0.69 7.35
CA ALA A 40 -6.80 1.15 8.73
C ALA A 40 -6.22 0.10 9.69
N CYS A 41 -6.50 -1.18 9.47
CA CYS A 41 -6.04 -2.25 10.37
C CYS A 41 -4.58 -2.69 10.13
N PHE A 42 -3.87 -2.10 9.17
CA PHE A 42 -2.51 -2.52 8.80
C PHE A 42 -1.42 -1.58 9.34
N GLY A 43 -1.78 -0.53 10.08
CA GLY A 43 -0.86 0.30 10.85
C GLY A 43 -0.04 -0.52 11.85
N GLY A 44 1.18 -0.05 12.17
CA GLY A 44 2.06 -0.71 13.15
C GLY A 44 2.39 -2.18 12.86
N GLY A 45 2.16 -2.64 11.62
CA GLY A 45 2.18 -4.05 11.27
C GLY A 45 1.08 -4.85 11.93
N MET A 46 -0.16 -4.41 11.69
CA MET A 46 -1.37 -4.95 12.32
C MET A 46 -1.34 -4.83 13.84
N GLN A 47 -0.64 -3.80 14.35
CA GLN A 47 -0.34 -3.62 15.78
C GLN A 47 0.49 -4.76 16.41
N CYS A 48 1.08 -5.64 15.59
CA CYS A 48 1.94 -6.73 16.02
C CYS A 48 3.44 -6.42 15.82
N GLY A 49 3.79 -5.37 15.07
CA GLY A 49 5.18 -4.96 14.84
C GLY A 49 5.95 -5.80 13.82
N GLU A 50 5.31 -6.77 13.15
CA GLU A 50 6.01 -7.72 12.27
C GLU A 50 6.15 -7.21 10.83
N THR A 51 5.03 -6.88 10.17
CA THR A 51 5.01 -6.51 8.75
C THR A 51 4.85 -5.01 8.58
N CYS A 52 5.68 -4.34 7.77
CA CYS A 52 5.56 -2.88 7.60
C CYS A 52 4.20 -2.46 7.00
N GLY A 53 3.41 -1.67 7.74
CA GLY A 53 2.09 -1.21 7.29
C GLY A 53 2.12 -0.33 6.03
N ALA A 54 3.15 0.50 5.86
CA ALA A 54 3.33 1.29 4.64
C ALA A 54 3.52 0.39 3.39
N VAL A 55 4.29 -0.70 3.54
CA VAL A 55 4.50 -1.69 2.48
C VAL A 55 3.19 -2.43 2.19
N THR A 56 2.44 -2.82 3.22
CA THR A 56 1.11 -3.43 3.05
C THR A 56 0.16 -2.50 2.30
N GLY A 57 0.11 -1.21 2.64
CA GLY A 57 -0.69 -0.21 1.92
C GLY A 57 -0.30 -0.08 0.44
N ALA A 58 0.99 -0.12 0.12
CA ALA A 58 1.46 -0.12 -1.27
C ALA A 58 1.00 -1.38 -2.04
N LEU A 59 1.06 -2.55 -1.39
CA LEU A 59 0.57 -3.80 -1.99
C LEU A 59 -0.94 -3.78 -2.23
N MET A 60 -1.72 -3.13 -1.36
CA MET A 60 -3.15 -2.91 -1.58
C MET A 60 -3.41 -2.07 -2.83
N VAL A 61 -2.66 -0.97 -3.02
CA VAL A 61 -2.74 -0.12 -4.22
C VAL A 61 -2.38 -0.90 -5.49
N ILE A 62 -1.32 -1.70 -5.45
CA ILE A 62 -0.93 -2.59 -6.56
C ILE A 62 -2.06 -3.58 -6.87
N GLY A 63 -2.68 -4.15 -5.84
CA GLY A 63 -3.84 -5.04 -5.99
C GLY A 63 -5.05 -4.36 -6.62
N LEU A 64 -5.34 -3.10 -6.25
CA LEU A 64 -6.43 -2.33 -6.85
C LEU A 64 -6.16 -2.00 -8.32
N LYS A 65 -4.91 -1.65 -8.67
CA LYS A 65 -4.54 -1.26 -10.03
C LYS A 65 -4.36 -2.46 -10.99
N TYR A 66 -3.80 -3.56 -10.49
CA TYR A 66 -3.34 -4.68 -11.32
C TYR A 66 -3.89 -6.04 -10.90
N GLY A 67 -4.67 -6.14 -9.83
CA GLY A 67 -5.22 -7.39 -9.33
C GLY A 67 -6.24 -8.04 -10.26
N HIS A 68 -6.58 -9.29 -9.93
CA HIS A 68 -7.62 -10.07 -10.61
C HIS A 68 -8.84 -10.15 -9.67
N SER A 69 -10.05 -10.11 -10.24
CA SER A 69 -11.32 -10.22 -9.50
C SER A 69 -12.23 -11.34 -10.02
N VAL A 70 -11.89 -11.94 -11.17
CA VAL A 70 -12.62 -13.02 -11.81
C VAL A 70 -11.92 -14.35 -11.53
N ASN A 71 -12.71 -15.40 -11.26
CA ASN A 71 -12.21 -16.75 -11.05
C ASN A 71 -11.39 -17.23 -12.26
N ASN A 72 -10.24 -17.88 -12.02
CA ASN A 72 -9.33 -18.42 -13.03
C ASN A 72 -8.70 -17.40 -14.00
N ASP A 73 -8.70 -16.11 -13.67
CA ASP A 73 -7.94 -15.10 -14.43
C ASP A 73 -6.43 -15.18 -14.10
N LEU A 74 -5.78 -16.23 -14.61
CA LEU A 74 -4.37 -16.50 -14.37
C LEU A 74 -3.47 -15.44 -15.00
N LYS A 75 -3.89 -14.85 -16.11
CA LYS A 75 -3.13 -13.83 -16.83
C LYS A 75 -3.05 -12.53 -16.01
N GLN A 76 -4.17 -12.03 -15.51
CA GLN A 76 -4.16 -10.83 -14.68
C GLN A 76 -3.45 -11.07 -13.34
N LYS A 77 -3.57 -12.29 -12.79
CA LYS A 77 -2.81 -12.70 -11.60
C LYS A 77 -1.30 -12.65 -11.82
N GLU A 78 -0.82 -13.01 -13.01
CA GLU A 78 0.60 -12.91 -13.39
C GLU A 78 1.06 -11.46 -13.48
N ILE A 79 0.30 -10.58 -14.15
CA ILE A 79 0.59 -9.13 -14.22
C ILE A 79 0.73 -8.52 -12.83
N MET A 80 -0.20 -8.82 -11.91
CA MET A 80 -0.14 -8.36 -10.51
C MET A 80 1.12 -8.87 -9.79
N ARG A 81 1.51 -10.13 -10.02
CA ARG A 81 2.70 -10.74 -9.41
C ARG A 81 3.98 -10.08 -9.91
N GLU A 82 4.07 -9.77 -11.20
CA GLU A 82 5.20 -9.02 -11.76
C GLU A 82 5.32 -7.64 -11.12
N LYS A 83 4.22 -6.88 -11.03
CA LYS A 83 4.20 -5.55 -10.41
C LYS A 83 4.54 -5.59 -8.92
N THR A 84 4.03 -6.59 -8.22
CA THR A 84 4.38 -6.84 -6.81
C THR A 84 5.88 -7.13 -6.64
N SER A 85 6.45 -7.95 -7.52
CA SER A 85 7.86 -8.33 -7.45
C SER A 85 8.78 -7.16 -7.81
N GLU A 86 8.41 -6.38 -8.83
CA GLU A 86 9.07 -5.14 -9.21
C GLU A 86 9.12 -4.15 -8.05
N PHE A 87 7.96 -3.89 -7.40
CA PHE A 87 7.89 -3.03 -6.23
C PHE A 87 8.79 -3.53 -5.10
N LYS A 88 8.72 -4.82 -4.75
CA LYS A 88 9.54 -5.41 -3.67
C LYS A 88 11.03 -5.28 -3.96
N ARG A 89 11.45 -5.53 -5.21
CA ARG A 89 12.85 -5.39 -5.63
C ARG A 89 13.32 -3.94 -5.48
N LEU A 90 12.59 -2.98 -6.04
CA LEU A 90 12.95 -1.55 -5.98
C LEU A 90 12.94 -1.02 -4.55
N PHE A 91 11.99 -1.47 -3.73
CA PHE A 91 11.93 -1.10 -2.32
C PHE A 91 13.14 -1.64 -1.55
N ALA A 92 13.50 -2.90 -1.78
CA ALA A 92 14.67 -3.52 -1.15
C ALA A 92 15.98 -2.82 -1.56
N GLU A 93 16.21 -2.59 -2.86
CA GLU A 93 17.40 -1.90 -3.37
C GLU A 93 17.61 -0.52 -2.73
N LYS A 94 16.52 0.19 -2.42
CA LYS A 94 16.58 1.54 -1.86
C LYS A 94 16.69 1.57 -0.34
N TYR A 95 16.00 0.67 0.37
CA TYR A 95 15.78 0.79 1.82
C TYR A 95 16.25 -0.40 2.64
N VAL A 96 16.49 -1.56 2.02
CA VAL A 96 17.01 -2.76 2.68
C VAL A 96 18.45 -2.94 2.21
N ARG A 97 19.39 -2.27 2.89
CA ARG A 97 20.81 -2.63 2.79
C ARG A 97 21.07 -3.75 3.79
N GLY A 98 21.66 -4.84 3.30
CA GLY A 98 22.06 -6.00 4.10
C GLY A 98 22.99 -5.66 5.25
#